data_AF-A0A352NMT2-F1
#
_entry.id   AF-A0A352NMT2-F1
#
_cell.length_a   1.000
_cell.length_b   1.000
_cell.length_c   1.000
_cell.angle_alpha   90.00
_cell.angle_beta   90.00
_cell.angle_gamma   90.00
#
_symmetry.space_group_name_H-M   'P 1'
#
loop_
_entity.id
_entity.type
_entity.pdbx_description
1 polymer ?
#
loop_
_entity_poly.entity_id
_entity_poly.type
_entity_poly.pdbx_seq_one_letter_code
_entity_poly.pdbx_strand_id
1 'polypeptide(L)'
;VAGLLGLPAVHRAVKPLVGPFRRAMGMLGTKPAETALIGDQIFTDIFGGNLCGLYTILVVPLQGKEFWGTRLFSRPLEKIVLARLKRYPEVLHGRWD
;
A
#
# COMPACT_ATOMS: atom_id res chain seq x y z
N VAL A 1 2.72 -18.67 -0.52
CA VAL A 1 3.92 -17.94 -1.00
C VAL A 1 4.81 -17.53 0.18
N ALA A 2 4.40 -16.62 1.07
CA ALA A 2 5.25 -16.18 2.20
C ALA A 2 5.85 -17.33 3.05
N GLY A 3 5.03 -18.33 3.40
CA GLY A 3 5.51 -19.50 4.15
C GLY A 3 6.54 -20.37 3.41
N LEU A 4 6.52 -20.39 2.06
CA LEU A 4 7.55 -21.09 1.27
C LEU A 4 8.90 -20.37 1.33
N LEU A 5 8.88 -19.07 1.60
CA LEU A 5 10.07 -18.22 1.68
C LEU A 5 10.54 -18.00 3.13
N GLY A 6 9.89 -18.63 4.12
CA GLY A 6 10.19 -18.41 5.54
C GLY A 6 9.92 -16.99 6.03
N LEU A 7 9.09 -16.21 5.32
CA LEU A 7 8.81 -14.82 5.66
C LEU A 7 7.63 -14.70 6.64
N PRO A 8 7.74 -13.86 7.68
CA PRO A 8 6.62 -13.58 8.57
C PRO A 8 5.49 -12.89 7.78
N ALA A 9 4.25 -13.29 8.03
CA ALA A 9 3.09 -12.73 7.37
C ALA A 9 1.90 -12.56 8.31
N VAL A 10 1.15 -11.47 8.12
CA VAL A 10 -0.14 -11.26 8.76
C VAL A 10 -1.24 -11.67 7.77
N HIS A 11 -1.93 -12.77 8.07
CA HIS A 11 -3.08 -13.22 7.28
C HIS A 11 -4.34 -12.41 7.62
N ARG A 12 -5.29 -12.35 6.67
CA ARG A 12 -6.57 -11.64 6.83
C ARG A 12 -6.41 -10.19 7.32
N ALA A 13 -5.44 -9.48 6.77
CA ALA A 13 -5.27 -8.05 7.02
C ALA A 13 -6.44 -7.28 6.41
N VAL A 14 -7.40 -6.86 7.23
CA VAL A 14 -8.59 -6.10 6.83
C VAL A 14 -8.21 -4.63 6.60
N LYS A 15 -7.38 -4.36 5.58
CA LYS A 15 -6.96 -3.00 5.19
C LYS A 15 -8.21 -2.17 4.84
N PRO A 16 -8.25 -0.86 5.16
CA PRO A 16 -7.13 -0.01 5.57
C PRO A 16 -6.90 0.08 7.09
N LEU A 17 -7.46 -0.83 7.90
CA LEU A 17 -7.31 -0.75 9.35
C LEU A 17 -5.83 -0.81 9.78
N VAL A 18 -5.48 -0.01 10.79
CA VAL A 18 -4.10 0.15 11.28
C VAL A 18 -3.57 -1.09 12.03
N GLY A 19 -4.47 -1.87 12.65
CA GLY A 19 -4.12 -3.02 13.49
C GLY A 19 -3.20 -4.05 12.80
N PRO A 20 -3.55 -4.53 11.59
CA PRO A 20 -2.69 -5.43 10.82
C PRO A 20 -1.27 -4.89 10.54
N PHE A 21 -1.12 -3.60 10.24
CA PHE A 21 0.19 -2.99 10.00
C PHE A 21 1.05 -2.96 11.28
N ARG A 22 0.45 -2.58 12.42
CA ARG A 22 1.12 -2.62 13.72
C ARG A 22 1.52 -4.03 14.12
N ARG A 23 0.68 -5.03 13.84
CA ARG A 23 1.01 -6.44 14.07
C ARG A 23 2.20 -6.88 13.21
N ALA A 24 2.22 -6.51 11.93
CA ALA A 24 3.33 -6.82 11.04
C ALA A 24 4.65 -6.20 11.55
N MET A 25 4.63 -4.92 11.93
CA MET A 25 5.78 -4.26 12.55
C MET A 25 6.21 -4.93 13.86
N GLY A 26 5.26 -5.32 14.70
CA GLY A 26 5.55 -6.07 15.94
C GLY A 26 6.23 -7.42 15.69
N MET A 27 5.87 -8.12 14.60
CA MET A 27 6.54 -9.35 14.18
C MET A 27 7.95 -9.11 13.64
N LEU A 28 8.17 -7.95 13.01
CA LEU A 28 9.47 -7.55 12.44
C LEU A 28 10.37 -6.84 13.46
N GLY A 29 9.83 -6.43 14.61
CA GLY A 29 10.56 -5.66 15.62
C GLY A 29 10.88 -4.22 15.20
N THR A 30 10.14 -3.67 14.23
CA THR A 30 10.43 -2.36 13.63
C THR A 30 9.45 -1.28 14.10
N LYS A 31 9.89 -0.01 14.03
CA LYS A 31 9.07 1.18 14.23
C LYS A 31 8.58 1.76 12.88
N PRO A 32 7.55 2.62 12.89
CA PRO A 32 7.09 3.30 11.68
C PRO A 32 8.19 4.07 10.93
N ALA A 33 9.10 4.72 11.66
CA ALA A 33 10.18 5.53 11.09
C ALA A 33 11.24 4.72 10.32
N GLU A 34 11.30 3.41 10.55
CA GLU A 34 12.25 2.48 9.91
C GLU A 34 11.51 1.44 9.02
N THR A 35 10.21 1.66 8.76
CA THR A 35 9.37 0.74 7.99
C THR A 35 8.73 1.47 6.80
N ALA A 36 8.97 0.95 5.60
CA ALA A 36 8.27 1.37 4.40
C ALA A 36 7.19 0.35 4.01
N LEU A 37 6.06 0.84 3.49
CA LEU A 37 4.99 0.02 2.92
C LEU A 37 5.00 0.18 1.40
N ILE A 38 5.04 -0.94 0.68
CA ILE A 38 4.90 -0.99 -0.78
C ILE A 38 3.56 -1.63 -1.10
N GLY A 39 2.74 -0.98 -1.93
CA GLY A 39 1.42 -1.48 -2.31
C GLY A 39 0.92 -0.86 -3.61
N ASP A 40 -0.08 -1.48 -4.22
CA ASP A 40 -0.65 -1.08 -5.51
C ASP A 40 -2.02 -0.40 -5.39
N GLN A 41 -2.64 -0.45 -4.22
CA GLN A 41 -3.96 0.11 -4.00
C GLN A 41 -3.92 1.35 -3.10
N ILE A 42 -4.37 2.48 -3.63
CA ILE A 42 -4.39 3.75 -2.90
C ILE A 42 -5.27 3.69 -1.64
N PHE A 43 -6.47 3.12 -1.75
CA PHE A 43 -7.47 3.17 -0.67
C PHE A 43 -7.32 2.09 0.40
N THR A 44 -6.40 1.15 0.21
CA THR A 44 -6.15 0.06 1.16
C THR A 44 -4.72 0.17 1.68
N ASP A 45 -3.73 -0.04 0.82
CA ASP A 45 -2.32 -0.04 1.19
C ASP A 45 -1.85 1.37 1.55
N ILE A 46 -1.92 2.29 0.60
CA ILE A 46 -1.35 3.64 0.79
C ILE A 46 -2.09 4.38 1.90
N PHE A 47 -3.42 4.34 1.88
CA PHE A 47 -4.22 4.95 2.92
C PHE A 47 -3.97 4.33 4.31
N GLY A 48 -3.95 3.00 4.40
CA GLY A 48 -3.68 2.31 5.67
C GLY A 48 -2.26 2.55 6.20
N GLY A 49 -1.26 2.58 5.30
CA GLY A 49 0.12 2.90 5.64
C GLY A 49 0.29 4.33 6.14
N ASN A 50 -0.33 5.30 5.47
CA ASN A 50 -0.31 6.70 5.89
C ASN A 50 -1.00 6.89 7.26
N LEU A 51 -2.14 6.22 7.50
CA LEU A 51 -2.80 6.21 8.82
C LEU A 51 -1.91 5.59 9.91
N CYS A 52 -1.04 4.67 9.54
CA CYS A 52 -0.07 4.04 10.44
C CYS A 52 1.24 4.85 10.58
N GLY A 53 1.39 5.96 9.87
CA GLY A 53 2.59 6.80 9.87
C GLY A 53 3.79 6.18 9.13
N LEU A 54 3.53 5.28 8.18
CA LEU A 54 4.57 4.62 7.39
C LEU A 54 4.98 5.47 6.18
N TYR A 55 6.22 5.30 5.74
CA TYR A 55 6.62 5.75 4.42
C TYR A 55 5.98 4.84 3.37
N THR A 56 5.10 5.37 2.52
CA THR A 56 4.33 4.58 1.56
C THR A 56 4.85 4.76 0.13
N ILE A 57 4.94 3.64 -0.59
CA ILE A 57 5.38 3.56 -1.98
C ILE A 57 4.26 2.92 -2.78
N LEU A 58 3.65 3.72 -3.66
CA LEU A 58 2.63 3.24 -4.59
C LEU A 58 3.31 2.69 -5.85
N VAL A 59 3.10 1.42 -6.13
CA VAL A 59 3.55 0.78 -7.38
C VAL A 59 2.43 0.77 -8.42
N VAL A 60 2.81 0.59 -9.69
CA VAL A 60 1.84 0.45 -10.78
C VAL A 60 1.03 -0.84 -10.55
N PRO A 61 -0.31 -0.78 -10.53
CA PRO A 61 -1.13 -1.96 -10.29
C PRO A 61 -0.96 -2.98 -11.41
N LEU A 62 -0.71 -4.23 -11.00
CA LEU A 62 -0.61 -5.36 -11.92
C LEU A 62 -2.00 -5.65 -12.49
N GLN A 63 -2.12 -5.69 -13.82
CA GLN A 63 -3.38 -6.06 -14.45
C GLN A 63 -3.72 -7.52 -14.11
N GLY A 64 -4.82 -7.77 -13.39
CA GLY A 64 -5.43 -9.10 -13.41
C GLY A 64 -6.25 -9.60 -12.21
N LYS A 65 -6.31 -8.94 -11.05
CA LYS A 65 -6.93 -9.58 -9.86
C LYS A 65 -7.67 -8.65 -8.90
N GLU A 66 -8.40 -7.67 -9.39
CA GLU A 66 -9.29 -6.89 -8.52
C GLU A 66 -10.73 -7.42 -8.54
N PHE A 67 -11.33 -7.50 -7.35
CA PHE A 67 -12.77 -7.69 -7.18
C PHE A 67 -13.51 -6.62 -8.00
N TRP A 68 -14.57 -7.02 -8.71
CA TRP A 68 -15.30 -6.14 -9.64
C TRP A 68 -15.77 -4.82 -8.98
N GLY A 69 -16.20 -4.89 -7.71
CA GLY A 69 -16.60 -3.71 -6.94
C GLY A 69 -15.47 -2.73 -6.67
N THR A 70 -14.29 -3.22 -6.26
CA THR A 70 -13.13 -2.34 -6.01
C THR A 70 -12.68 -1.65 -7.31
N ARG A 71 -12.57 -2.41 -8.41
CA ARG A 71 -12.10 -1.90 -9.72
C ARG A 71 -12.98 -0.81 -10.33
N LEU A 72 -14.30 -0.86 -10.12
CA LEU A 72 -15.27 0.08 -10.71
C LEU A 72 -15.24 1.46 -10.04
N PHE A 73 -15.07 1.50 -8.72
CA PHE A 73 -14.97 2.76 -7.97
C PHE A 73 -13.52 3.26 -7.86
N SER A 74 -12.53 2.36 -7.76
CA SER A 74 -11.13 2.73 -7.55
C SER A 74 -10.51 3.41 -8.77
N ARG A 75 -10.67 2.87 -9.99
CA ARG A 75 -9.97 3.36 -11.18
C ARG A 75 -10.17 4.84 -11.54
N PRO A 76 -11.41 5.39 -11.60
CA PRO A 76 -11.58 6.80 -11.92
C PRO A 76 -11.06 7.71 -10.79
N LEU A 77 -11.29 7.32 -9.53
CA LEU A 77 -10.79 8.03 -8.36
C LEU A 77 -9.26 7.99 -8.26
N GLU A 78 -8.65 6.86 -8.59
CA GLU A 78 -7.20 6.67 -8.62
C GLU A 78 -6.56 7.56 -9.67
N LYS A 79 -7.15 7.69 -10.86
CA LYS A 79 -6.71 8.65 -11.87
C LYS A 79 -6.77 10.09 -11.36
N ILE A 80 -7.82 10.47 -10.63
CA ILE A 80 -7.95 11.81 -10.03
C ILE A 80 -6.89 12.03 -8.95
N VAL A 81 -6.71 11.05 -8.06
CA VAL A 81 -5.70 11.12 -6.99
C VAL A 81 -4.30 11.19 -7.58
N LEU A 82 -3.95 10.36 -8.56
CA LEU A 82 -2.66 10.40 -9.27
C LEU A 82 -2.46 11.73 -10.01
N ALA A 83 -3.49 12.25 -10.69
CA ALA A 83 -3.41 13.55 -11.36
C ALA A 83 -3.19 14.70 -10.36
N ARG A 84 -3.72 14.58 -9.14
CA ARG A 84 -3.48 15.53 -8.05
C ARG A 84 -2.10 15.34 -7.42
N LEU A 85 -1.66 14.09 -7.19
CA LEU A 85 -0.35 13.73 -6.65
C LEU A 85 0.80 14.20 -7.55
N LYS A 86 0.62 14.16 -8.88
CA LYS A 86 1.55 14.74 -9.86
C LYS A 86 1.81 16.24 -9.68
N ARG A 87 0.95 16.96 -8.96
CA ARG A 87 1.11 18.40 -8.69
C ARG A 87 1.94 18.68 -7.45
N TYR A 88 2.23 17.67 -6.64
CA TYR A 88 2.99 17.81 -5.41
C TYR A 88 4.46 17.48 -5.67
N PRO A 89 5.39 18.44 -5.48
CA PRO A 89 6.81 18.25 -5.76
C PRO A 89 7.48 17.20 -4.87
N GLU A 90 6.91 16.93 -3.69
CA GLU A 90 7.37 15.90 -2.76
C GLU A 90 7.08 14.46 -3.23
N VAL A 91 6.21 14.28 -4.23
CA VAL A 91 5.92 12.95 -4.78
C VAL A 91 7.03 12.56 -5.77
N LEU A 92 7.89 11.65 -5.32
CA LEU A 92 8.93 11.08 -6.16
C LEU A 92 8.31 10.12 -7.17
N HIS A 93 8.43 10.47 -8.44
CA HIS A 93 7.98 9.61 -9.54
C HIS A 93 9.19 8.81 -10.05
N GLY A 94 9.28 7.55 -9.64
CA GLY A 94 10.23 6.62 -10.24
C GLY A 94 9.87 6.39 -11.71
N ARG A 95 10.80 6.71 -12.63
CA ARG A 95 10.74 6.17 -14.00
C ARG A 95 11.37 4.78 -13.93
N TRP A 96 10.59 3.77 -14.30
CA TRP A 96 11.06 2.40 -14.45
C TRP A 96 10.95 2.08 -15.93
N ASP A 97 12.07 2.24 -16.62
CA ASP A 97 12.32 1.86 -18.02
C ASP A 97 12.41 0.33 -18.18
#